data_AF-C4P8H6-F1
#
_entry.id   AF-C4P8H6-F1
#
_cell.length_a   1.000
_cell.length_b   1.000
_cell.length_c   1.000
_cell.angle_alpha   90.00
_cell.angle_beta   90.00
_cell.angle_gamma   90.00
#
_symmetry.space_group_name_H-M   'P 1'
#
loop_
_entity.id
_entity.type
_entity.pdbx_description
1 polymer ?
#
loop_
_entity_poly.entity_id
_entity_poly.type
_entity_poly.pdbx_seq_one_letter_code
_entity_poly.pdbx_strand_id
1 'polypeptide(L)'
;WVKYAEQFHVDLLDNLSTAKSPQMMQGAMIKTYWAQMMNLKPEDIYSVTVMPCTAKKFEADREEMISSGIKDIDAVLTTRELASLFRLYHVDMDNIEPEAPDSPLGARSSAGKLFGATGGVMEAA
;
A
#
# COMPACT_ATOMS: atom_id res chain seq x y z
N TRP A 1 -2.72 13.24 6.47
CA TRP A 1 -3.19 14.57 6.02
C TRP A 1 -4.67 14.53 5.65
N VAL A 2 -5.18 13.48 4.95
CA VAL A 2 -6.62 13.33 4.66
C VAL A 2 -7.47 13.47 5.91
N LYS A 3 -7.21 12.68 6.97
CA LYS A 3 -7.90 12.80 8.26
C LYS A 3 -7.83 14.19 8.90
N TYR A 4 -6.74 14.93 8.66
CA TYR A 4 -6.61 16.30 9.16
C TYR A 4 -7.54 17.24 8.36
N ALA A 5 -7.59 17.10 7.03
CA ALA A 5 -8.53 17.85 6.20
C ALA A 5 -9.99 17.54 6.58
N GLU A 6 -10.34 16.26 6.76
CA GLU A 6 -11.68 15.84 7.21
C GLU A 6 -12.10 16.42 8.56
N GLN A 7 -11.14 16.73 9.44
CA GLN A 7 -11.43 17.27 10.78
C GLN A 7 -11.42 18.79 10.83
N PHE A 8 -10.53 19.43 10.07
CA PHE A 8 -10.22 20.85 10.26
C PHE A 8 -10.43 21.71 9.00
N HIS A 9 -10.55 21.10 7.83
CA HIS A 9 -10.67 21.78 6.54
C HIS A 9 -11.64 21.04 5.61
N VAL A 10 -12.86 20.80 6.08
CA VAL A 10 -13.91 20.09 5.34
C VAL A 10 -14.24 20.79 4.02
N ASP A 11 -14.12 22.12 4.01
CA ASP A 11 -14.27 22.99 2.85
C ASP A 11 -13.30 22.68 1.71
N LEU A 12 -12.17 22.04 1.99
CA LEU A 12 -11.17 21.68 0.98
C LEU A 12 -11.34 20.27 0.42
N LEU A 13 -12.27 19.45 0.94
CA LEU A 13 -12.36 18.02 0.58
C LEU A 13 -12.59 17.78 -0.92
N ASP A 14 -13.38 18.64 -1.57
CA ASP A 14 -13.68 18.53 -3.00
C ASP A 14 -12.47 18.89 -3.90
N ASN A 15 -11.43 19.51 -3.34
CA ASN A 15 -10.19 19.81 -4.07
C ASN A 15 -9.17 18.66 -4.01
N LEU A 16 -9.40 17.66 -3.17
CA LEU A 16 -8.50 16.51 -3.08
C LEU A 16 -8.60 15.67 -4.34
N SER A 17 -7.46 15.16 -4.79
CA SER A 17 -7.46 14.17 -5.87
C SER A 17 -8.34 12.98 -5.48
N THR A 18 -9.22 12.57 -6.38
CA THR A 18 -10.07 11.37 -6.24
C THR A 18 -9.27 10.07 -6.39
N ALA A 19 -8.00 10.18 -6.78
CA ALA A 19 -7.08 9.07 -6.85
C ALA A 19 -6.88 8.45 -5.45
N LYS A 20 -7.14 7.14 -5.34
CA LYS A 20 -6.74 6.34 -4.17
C LYS A 20 -5.24 6.49 -3.92
N SER A 21 -4.78 6.31 -2.68
CA SER A 21 -3.33 6.29 -2.44
C SER A 21 -2.68 5.05 -3.10
N PRO A 22 -1.35 5.04 -3.34
CA PRO A 22 -0.68 3.88 -3.94
C PRO A 22 -0.94 2.56 -3.20
N GLN A 23 -1.04 2.58 -1.86
CA GLN A 23 -1.41 1.41 -1.07
C GLN A 23 -2.78 0.88 -1.49
N MET A 24 -3.78 1.75 -1.54
CA MET A 24 -5.16 1.36 -1.79
C MET A 24 -5.41 1.01 -3.26
N MET A 25 -4.74 1.72 -4.19
CA MET A 25 -4.73 1.36 -5.60
C MET A 25 -4.16 -0.04 -5.83
N GLN A 26 -3.01 -0.34 -5.23
CA GLN A 26 -2.36 -1.64 -5.39
C GLN A 26 -3.24 -2.76 -4.82
N GLY A 27 -3.82 -2.58 -3.63
CA GLY A 27 -4.74 -3.55 -3.03
C GLY A 27 -5.94 -3.86 -3.92
N ALA A 28 -6.62 -2.80 -4.40
CA ALA A 28 -7.74 -2.94 -5.32
C ALA A 28 -7.34 -3.67 -6.61
N MET A 29 -6.22 -3.30 -7.23
CA MET A 29 -5.73 -3.94 -8.46
C MET A 29 -5.35 -5.41 -8.26
N ILE A 30 -4.76 -5.76 -7.12
CA ILE A 30 -4.40 -7.16 -6.80
C ILE A 30 -5.67 -8.01 -6.70
N LYS A 31 -6.68 -7.55 -5.95
CA LYS A 31 -7.91 -8.31 -5.69
C LYS A 31 -8.97 -8.22 -6.79
N THR A 32 -8.68 -7.52 -7.88
CA THR A 32 -9.55 -7.43 -9.06
C THR A 32 -8.81 -7.96 -10.28
N TYR A 33 -7.97 -7.12 -10.87
CA TYR A 33 -7.28 -7.37 -12.12
C TYR A 33 -6.31 -8.55 -12.03
N TRP A 34 -5.40 -8.55 -11.05
CA TRP A 34 -4.41 -9.62 -10.92
C TRP A 34 -5.03 -10.95 -10.52
N ALA A 35 -5.98 -10.94 -9.57
CA ALA A 35 -6.75 -12.13 -9.17
C ALA A 35 -7.42 -12.79 -10.39
N GLN A 36 -8.07 -12.00 -11.25
CA GLN A 36 -8.68 -12.49 -12.48
C GLN A 36 -7.63 -13.07 -13.45
N MET A 37 -6.49 -12.39 -13.64
CA MET A 37 -5.41 -12.89 -14.51
C MET A 37 -4.85 -14.23 -14.04
N MET A 38 -4.73 -14.42 -12.73
CA MET A 38 -4.19 -15.63 -12.12
C MET A 38 -5.24 -16.72 -11.91
N ASN A 39 -6.50 -16.47 -12.29
CA ASN A 39 -7.64 -17.35 -12.00
C ASN A 39 -7.76 -17.70 -10.51
N LEU A 40 -7.50 -16.72 -9.65
CA LEU A 40 -7.65 -16.80 -8.20
C LEU A 40 -8.93 -16.12 -7.77
N LYS A 41 -9.57 -16.64 -6.73
CA LYS A 41 -10.65 -15.90 -6.10
C LYS A 41 -10.07 -14.79 -5.22
N PRO A 42 -10.66 -13.59 -5.20
CA PRO A 42 -10.19 -12.51 -4.33
C PRO A 42 -10.17 -12.89 -2.85
N GLU A 43 -11.09 -13.74 -2.41
CA GLU A 43 -11.21 -14.26 -1.03
C GLU A 43 -10.02 -15.13 -0.60
N ASP A 44 -9.28 -15.70 -1.55
CA ASP A 44 -8.10 -16.52 -1.29
C ASP A 44 -6.80 -15.67 -1.19
N ILE A 45 -6.89 -14.36 -1.41
CA ILE A 45 -5.75 -13.44 -1.39
C ILE A 45 -5.72 -12.65 -0.08
N TYR A 46 -4.65 -12.86 0.70
CA TYR A 46 -4.34 -12.05 1.87
C TYR A 46 -3.25 -11.01 1.52
N SER A 47 -3.67 -9.76 1.36
CA SER A 47 -2.84 -8.63 0.96
C SER A 47 -2.26 -7.91 2.16
N VAL A 48 -0.93 -7.95 2.28
CA VAL A 48 -0.18 -7.30 3.37
C VAL A 48 0.72 -6.22 2.80
N THR A 49 0.65 -5.01 3.36
CA THR A 49 1.58 -3.93 3.01
C THR A 49 2.56 -3.63 4.13
N VAL A 50 3.75 -3.16 3.75
CA VAL A 50 4.77 -2.67 4.68
C VAL A 50 4.92 -1.17 4.46
N MET A 51 4.65 -0.39 5.50
CA MET A 51 4.54 1.07 5.40
C MET A 51 5.41 1.76 6.45
N PRO A 52 6.09 2.86 6.12
CA PRO A 52 6.79 3.69 7.11
C PRO A 52 5.83 4.59 7.92
N CYS A 53 4.54 4.24 7.98
CA CYS A 53 3.47 5.12 8.48
C CYS A 53 2.43 4.33 9.26
N THR A 54 2.08 4.79 10.46
CA THR A 54 1.00 4.20 11.27
C THR A 54 -0.39 4.56 10.77
N ALA A 55 -0.57 5.73 10.15
CA ALA A 55 -1.85 6.15 9.60
C ALA A 55 -2.33 5.26 8.43
N LYS A 56 -1.41 4.52 7.79
CA LYS A 56 -1.77 3.55 6.75
C LYS A 56 -2.59 2.37 7.27
N LYS A 57 -2.47 2.03 8.57
CA LYS A 57 -3.35 1.05 9.21
C LYS A 57 -4.79 1.55 9.22
N PHE A 58 -4.99 2.79 9.68
CA PHE A 58 -6.30 3.44 9.67
C PHE A 58 -6.88 3.56 8.25
N GLU A 59 -6.05 3.93 7.26
CA GLU A 59 -6.50 4.03 5.86
C GLU A 59 -7.00 2.69 5.30
N ALA A 60 -6.29 1.58 5.57
CA ALA A 60 -6.68 0.26 5.11
C ALA A 60 -7.99 -0.24 5.75
N ASP A 61 -8.32 0.24 6.94
CA ASP A 61 -9.51 -0.17 7.70
C ASP A 61 -10.76 0.70 7.45
N ARG A 62 -10.68 1.68 6.55
CA ARG A 62 -11.87 2.49 6.21
C ARG A 62 -12.92 1.64 5.49
N GLU A 63 -14.19 1.84 5.81
CA GLU A 63 -15.29 1.02 5.30
C GLU A 63 -15.44 1.11 3.77
N GLU A 64 -15.11 2.25 3.17
CA GLU A 64 -15.15 2.43 1.71
C GLU A 64 -13.97 1.80 0.96
N MET A 65 -12.96 1.27 1.67
CA MET A 65 -11.75 0.69 1.09
C MET A 65 -11.92 -0.79 0.75
N ILE A 66 -12.93 -1.05 -0.09
CA ILE A 66 -13.40 -2.37 -0.48
C ILE A 66 -13.44 -2.46 -2.01
N SER A 67 -13.00 -3.59 -2.54
CA SER A 67 -13.17 -3.99 -3.94
C SER A 67 -13.62 -5.45 -3.99
N SER A 68 -14.42 -5.83 -4.98
CA SER A 68 -14.94 -7.21 -5.10
C SER A 68 -15.70 -7.71 -3.85
N GLY A 69 -16.26 -6.80 -3.05
CA GLY A 69 -16.98 -7.13 -1.81
C GLY A 69 -16.08 -7.47 -0.61
N ILE A 70 -14.76 -7.31 -0.72
CA ILE A 70 -13.79 -7.57 0.35
C ILE A 70 -12.82 -6.39 0.53
N LYS A 71 -12.13 -6.33 1.67
CA LYS A 71 -11.12 -5.29 1.93
C LYS A 71 -10.02 -5.31 0.88
N ASP A 72 -9.59 -4.14 0.42
CA ASP A 72 -8.47 -4.01 -0.53
C ASP A 72 -7.13 -4.49 0.08
N ILE A 73 -6.91 -4.16 1.36
CA ILE A 73 -5.70 -4.49 2.14
C ILE A 73 -6.14 -5.16 3.44
N ASP A 74 -5.57 -6.34 3.75
CA ASP A 74 -5.98 -7.13 4.91
C ASP A 74 -5.12 -6.85 6.15
N ALA A 75 -3.85 -6.49 5.95
CA ALA A 75 -2.96 -6.07 7.02
C ALA A 75 -1.95 -5.02 6.57
N VAL A 76 -1.58 -4.15 7.51
CA VAL A 76 -0.52 -3.16 7.32
C VAL A 76 0.50 -3.31 8.44
N LEU A 77 1.72 -3.69 8.07
CA LEU A 77 2.88 -3.70 8.94
C LEU A 77 3.62 -2.38 8.84
N THR A 78 4.08 -1.87 9.97
CA THR A 78 5.09 -0.82 9.98
C THR A 78 6.46 -1.39 9.65
N THR A 79 7.39 -0.56 9.18
CA THR A 79 8.80 -0.96 9.01
C THR A 79 9.40 -1.55 10.29
N ARG A 80 8.97 -1.07 11.48
CA ARG A 80 9.42 -1.61 12.77
C ARG A 80 8.87 -3.01 13.05
N GLU A 81 7.62 -3.27 12.71
CA GLU A 81 7.01 -4.61 12.86
C GLU A 81 7.67 -5.62 11.92
N LEU A 82 7.94 -5.24 10.67
CA LEU A 82 8.71 -6.09 9.75
C LEU A 82 10.11 -6.39 10.29
N ALA A 83 10.83 -5.37 10.79
CA ALA A 83 12.15 -5.58 11.38
C ALA A 83 12.12 -6.51 12.60
N SER A 84 11.04 -6.49 13.38
CA SER A 84 10.83 -7.45 14.48
C SER A 84 10.58 -8.87 13.98
N LEU A 85 9.86 -9.05 12.86
CA LEU A 85 9.69 -10.36 12.23
C LEU A 85 11.04 -10.91 11.74
N PHE A 86 11.87 -10.08 11.09
CA PHE A 86 13.21 -10.51 10.68
C PHE A 86 14.05 -11.00 11.86
N ARG A 87 14.04 -10.28 12.99
CA ARG A 87 14.72 -10.73 14.22
C ARG A 87 14.12 -12.02 14.78
N LEU A 88 12.80 -12.16 14.78
CA LEU A 88 12.10 -13.34 15.29
C LEU A 88 12.42 -14.60 14.48
N TYR A 89 12.55 -14.46 13.16
CA TYR A 89 12.86 -15.56 12.25
C TYR A 89 14.37 -15.71 11.97
N HIS A 90 15.22 -14.99 12.71
CA HIS A 90 16.68 -15.04 12.55
C HIS A 90 17.16 -14.78 11.12
N VAL A 91 16.51 -13.85 10.41
CA VAL A 91 16.91 -13.42 9.07
C VAL A 91 18.16 -12.55 9.17
N ASP A 92 19.24 -13.00 8.54
CA ASP A 92 20.49 -12.24 8.42
C ASP A 92 20.40 -11.24 7.26
N MET A 93 19.97 -10.02 7.58
CA MET A 93 19.81 -8.95 6.60
C MET A 93 21.14 -8.40 6.08
N ASP A 94 22.27 -8.68 6.76
CA ASP A 94 23.58 -8.19 6.35
C ASP A 94 24.22 -9.09 5.29
N ASN A 95 23.86 -10.38 5.26
CA ASN A 95 24.41 -11.39 4.36
C ASN A 95 23.40 -12.01 3.38
N ILE A 96 22.23 -11.39 3.20
CA ILE A 96 21.23 -11.87 2.24
C ILE A 96 21.63 -11.52 0.79
N GLU A 97 21.53 -12.49 -0.11
CA GLU A 97 21.73 -12.25 -1.53
C GLU A 97 20.57 -11.41 -2.10
N PRO A 98 20.86 -10.31 -2.84
CA PRO A 98 19.81 -9.49 -3.44
C PRO A 98 19.01 -10.25 -4.50
N GLU A 99 17.69 -10.17 -4.40
CA GLU A 99 16.76 -10.74 -5.39
C GLU A 99 15.82 -9.65 -5.93
N ALA A 100 15.38 -9.81 -7.18
CA ALA A 100 14.34 -8.97 -7.75
C ALA A 100 12.97 -9.33 -7.15
N PRO A 101 12.11 -8.36 -6.82
CA PRO A 101 10.76 -8.68 -6.37
C PRO A 101 9.94 -9.25 -7.53
N ASP A 102 8.96 -10.07 -7.19
CA ASP A 102 7.87 -10.40 -8.10
C ASP A 102 7.17 -9.12 -8.57
N SER A 103 6.69 -9.17 -9.81
CA SER A 103 6.14 -8.00 -10.50
C SER A 103 4.74 -8.30 -11.04
N PRO A 104 3.75 -8.55 -10.15
CA PRO A 104 2.42 -9.01 -10.55
C PRO A 104 1.69 -8.01 -11.46
N LEU A 105 2.01 -6.72 -11.35
CA LEU A 105 1.43 -5.63 -12.14
C LEU A 105 2.47 -4.90 -13.00
N GLY A 106 3.63 -5.51 -13.22
CA GLY A 106 4.73 -4.91 -13.98
C GLY A 106 5.64 -3.99 -13.17
N ALA A 107 6.70 -3.52 -13.83
CA ALA A 107 7.81 -2.84 -13.19
C ALA A 107 7.44 -1.44 -12.68
N ARG A 108 7.97 -1.09 -11.50
CA ARG A 108 7.89 0.29 -10.99
C ARG A 108 8.76 1.24 -11.81
N SER A 109 8.26 2.44 -12.09
CA SER A 109 9.06 3.51 -12.70
C SER A 109 10.01 4.16 -11.69
N SER A 110 10.96 4.96 -12.17
CA SER A 110 11.83 5.79 -11.32
C SER A 110 11.02 6.84 -10.55
N ALA A 111 9.98 7.40 -11.15
CA ALA A 111 9.09 8.38 -10.52
C ALA A 111 8.42 7.83 -9.25
N GLY A 112 7.94 6.57 -9.29
CA GLY A 112 7.36 5.90 -8.12
C GLY A 112 8.34 5.76 -6.94
N LYS A 113 9.66 5.76 -7.19
CA LYS A 113 10.68 5.71 -6.13
C LYS A 113 10.70 6.98 -5.28
N LEU A 114 10.31 8.13 -5.83
CA LEU A 114 10.41 9.43 -5.19
C LEU A 114 9.32 9.68 -4.15
N PHE A 115 8.21 8.94 -4.19
CA PHE A 115 7.02 9.14 -3.34
C PHE A 115 7.31 9.14 -1.82
N GLY A 116 8.41 8.51 -1.38
CA GLY A 116 8.80 8.49 0.03
C GLY A 116 9.46 9.78 0.52
N ALA A 117 9.86 10.68 -0.38
CA ALA A 117 10.48 11.95 -0.05
C ALA A 117 9.46 13.11 -0.14
N THR A 118 9.61 14.11 0.73
CA THR A 118 8.84 15.35 0.62
C THR A 118 9.08 16.00 -0.75
N GLY A 119 8.02 16.45 -1.42
CA GLY A 119 8.07 16.95 -2.81
C GLY A 119 8.15 15.86 -3.89
N GLY A 120 8.48 14.62 -3.55
CA GLY A 120 8.68 13.55 -4.55
C GLY A 120 7.40 13.12 -5.27
N VAL A 121 6.23 13.24 -4.63
CA VAL A 121 4.93 13.02 -5.30
C VAL A 121 4.67 14.08 -6.37
N MET A 122 5.06 15.34 -6.12
CA MET A 122 4.90 16.43 -7.08
C MET A 122 5.86 16.28 -8.26
N GLU A 123 7.11 15.89 -8.00
CA GLU A 123 8.10 15.64 -9.07
C GLU A 123 7.70 14.48 -9.98
N ALA A 124 6.97 13.50 -9.45
CA ALA A 124 6.52 12.33 -10.18
C ALA A 124 5.21 12.52 -10.97
N ALA A 125 4.49 13.63 -10.75
CA ALA A 125 3.13 13.87 -11.27
C ALA A 125 3.11 14.47 -12.69
#